data_AF-A0A8E8F076-F1
#
_entry.id   AF-A0A8E8F076-F1
#
_cell.length_a   1.000
_cell.length_b   1.000
_cell.length_c   1.000
_cell.angle_alpha   90.00
_cell.angle_beta   90.00
_cell.angle_gamma   90.00
#
_symmetry.space_group_name_H-M   'P 1'
#
loop_
_entity.id
_entity.type
_entity.pdbx_description
1 polymer ?
#
loop_
_entity_poly.entity_id
_entity_poly.type
_entity_poly.pdbx_seq_one_letter_code
_entity_poly.pdbx_strand_id
1 'polypeptide(L)'
;MFGGGGMNPRKMKQMMKQMGIDVEELDAERVVIETADGDDLVFDGAQVTKMDAQGQETYQIVGSPDSVADAGASGATAVEGGDADDPALDGAEDADDGGIPEEDVKLVAQQAGVSKEAAREALEAANGEPARAISDLQ
;
A
#
# COMPACT_ATOMS: atom_id res chain seq x y z
N MET A 1 50.41 -2.72 -7.89
CA MET A 1 49.66 -1.69 -7.14
C MET A 1 48.20 -2.05 -7.23
N PHE A 2 47.58 -2.46 -6.12
CA PHE A 2 46.15 -2.35 -5.76
C PHE A 2 45.98 -3.16 -4.47
N GLY A 3 46.19 -2.49 -3.32
CA GLY A 3 46.06 -3.08 -1.99
C GLY A 3 44.60 -3.15 -1.58
N GLY A 4 44.00 -4.32 -1.75
CA GLY A 4 42.63 -4.64 -1.32
C GLY A 4 42.52 -4.78 0.20
N GLY A 5 42.57 -3.66 0.91
CA GLY A 5 42.14 -3.57 2.30
C GLY A 5 40.83 -2.78 2.35
N GLY A 6 39.69 -3.48 2.29
CA GLY A 6 38.37 -2.87 2.41
C GLY A 6 38.30 -2.03 3.68
N MET A 7 38.00 -0.74 3.54
CA MET A 7 37.96 0.21 4.63
C MET A 7 36.90 -0.24 5.66
N ASN A 8 37.25 -0.21 6.95
CA ASN A 8 36.43 -0.78 8.02
C ASN A 8 35.00 -0.16 8.02
N PRO A 9 33.92 -0.94 7.84
CA PRO A 9 32.57 -0.43 7.56
C PRO A 9 32.03 0.52 8.64
N ARG A 10 32.39 0.30 9.90
CA ARG A 10 32.03 1.19 11.02
C ARG A 10 32.64 2.58 10.90
N LYS A 11 33.87 2.67 10.39
CA LYS A 11 34.59 3.94 10.19
C LYS A 11 34.01 4.70 9.00
N MET A 12 33.57 3.99 7.96
CA MET A 12 32.88 4.56 6.81
C MET A 12 31.53 5.16 7.22
N LYS A 13 30.73 4.44 8.01
CA LYS A 13 29.44 4.94 8.51
C LYS A 13 29.60 6.20 9.37
N GLN A 14 30.62 6.23 10.24
CA GLN A 14 30.94 7.43 11.05
C GLN A 14 31.38 8.62 10.19
N MET A 15 32.14 8.36 9.12
CA MET A 15 32.57 9.39 8.18
C MET A 15 31.41 9.93 7.33
N MET A 16 30.51 9.07 6.85
CA MET A 16 29.31 9.45 6.10
C MET A 16 28.38 10.32 6.96
N LYS A 17 28.17 9.92 8.23
CA LYS A 17 27.38 10.71 9.19
C LYS A 17 27.97 12.10 9.44
N GLN A 18 29.31 12.21 9.48
CA GLN A 18 29.99 13.51 9.59
C GLN A 18 29.84 14.39 8.33
N MET A 19 29.62 13.77 7.17
CA MET A 19 29.32 14.45 5.91
C MET A 19 27.82 14.76 5.74
N GLY A 20 26.98 14.48 6.75
CA GLY A 20 25.54 14.70 6.69
C GLY A 20 24.82 13.68 5.80
N ILE A 21 25.37 12.47 5.70
CA ILE A 21 24.75 11.33 5.02
C ILE A 21 24.38 10.28 6.07
N ASP A 22 23.09 10.06 6.26
CA ASP A 22 22.55 9.04 7.17
C ASP A 22 22.01 7.85 6.37
N VAL A 23 22.38 6.64 6.78
CA VAL A 23 21.97 5.38 6.11
C VAL A 23 21.36 4.43 7.12
N GLU A 24 20.11 4.06 6.86
CA GLU A 24 19.26 3.27 7.74
C GLU A 24 18.61 2.11 6.96
N GLU A 25 18.57 0.93 7.58
CA GLU A 25 17.78 -0.19 7.07
C GLU A 25 16.35 -0.02 7.58
N LEU A 26 15.39 -0.08 6.67
CA LEU A 26 13.97 0.04 6.95
C LEU A 26 13.34 -1.36 6.81
N ASP A 27 12.74 -1.83 7.91
CA ASP A 27 11.99 -3.08 7.94
C ASP A 27 10.57 -2.81 7.43
N ALA A 28 10.36 -3.03 6.12
CA ALA A 28 9.10 -2.76 5.45
C ALA A 28 8.28 -4.05 5.33
N GLU A 29 7.09 -4.06 5.94
CA GLU A 29 6.16 -5.19 5.80
C GLU A 29 5.64 -5.31 4.37
N ARG A 30 5.39 -4.17 3.72
CA ARG A 30 4.89 -4.09 2.34
C ARG A 30 5.41 -2.84 1.63
N VAL A 31 5.78 -2.99 0.36
CA VAL A 31 6.09 -1.86 -0.53
C VAL A 31 5.18 -1.94 -1.74
N VAL A 32 4.55 -0.82 -2.09
CA VAL A 32 3.74 -0.69 -3.31
C VAL A 32 4.40 0.37 -4.18
N ILE A 33 4.63 0.04 -5.45
CA ILE A 33 5.05 1.00 -6.47
C ILE A 33 3.92 1.11 -7.48
N GLU A 34 3.21 2.24 -7.43
CA GLU A 34 2.23 2.60 -8.44
C GLU A 34 2.95 2.96 -9.73
N THR A 35 2.63 2.26 -10.82
CA THR A 35 3.24 2.54 -12.13
C THR A 35 2.25 3.21 -13.06
N ALA A 36 2.75 4.08 -13.94
CA ALA A 36 1.91 4.74 -14.94
C ALA A 36 1.40 3.77 -16.02
N ASP A 37 1.94 2.54 -16.09
CA ASP A 37 1.59 1.52 -17.06
C ASP A 37 0.28 0.78 -16.69
N GLY A 38 -0.26 1.03 -15.50
CA GLY A 38 -1.57 0.55 -15.06
C GLY A 38 -1.55 -0.70 -14.18
N ASP A 39 -0.38 -1.30 -13.98
CA ASP A 39 -0.19 -2.36 -12.97
C ASP A 39 0.75 -1.86 -11.86
N ASP A 40 0.40 -2.15 -10.62
CA ASP A 40 1.22 -1.86 -9.45
C ASP A 40 2.16 -3.03 -9.15
N LEU A 41 3.34 -2.69 -8.62
CA LEU A 41 4.30 -3.67 -8.12
C LEU A 41 4.19 -3.75 -6.60
N VAL A 42 3.86 -4.93 -6.09
CA VAL A 42 3.70 -5.19 -4.65
C VAL A 42 4.83 -6.09 -4.18
N PHE A 43 5.55 -5.66 -3.15
CA PHE A 43 6.56 -6.47 -2.47
C PHE A 43 6.09 -6.81 -1.06
N ASP A 44 5.89 -8.09 -0.77
CA ASP A 44 5.67 -8.61 0.58
C ASP A 44 7.02 -9.01 1.19
N GLY A 45 7.57 -8.16 2.07
CA GLY A 45 8.88 -8.37 2.69
C GLY A 45 10.09 -7.94 1.85
N ALA A 46 10.06 -6.73 1.30
CA ALA A 46 11.23 -6.14 0.65
C ALA A 46 12.30 -5.72 1.65
N GLN A 47 13.57 -5.88 1.28
CA GLN A 47 14.66 -5.21 2.00
C GLN A 47 14.75 -3.77 1.50
N VAL A 48 14.49 -2.81 2.39
CA VAL A 48 14.53 -1.39 2.07
C VAL A 48 15.69 -0.72 2.81
N THR A 49 16.50 0.05 2.09
CA THR A 49 17.54 0.91 2.68
C THR A 49 17.25 2.36 2.35
N LYS A 50 17.15 3.21 3.37
CA LYS A 50 17.00 4.65 3.24
C LYS A 50 18.36 5.33 3.38
N MET A 51 18.67 6.23 2.45
CA MET A 51 19.80 7.15 2.53
C MET A 51 19.28 8.59 2.53
N ASP A 52 19.58 9.35 3.57
CA ASP A 52 19.38 10.81 3.57
C ASP A 52 20.72 11.49 3.31
N ALA A 53 20.77 12.36 2.30
CA ALA A 53 21.90 13.24 2.07
C ALA A 53 21.41 14.68 1.92
N GLN A 54 21.72 15.52 2.91
CA GLN A 54 21.33 16.95 2.89
C GLN A 54 19.81 17.15 2.76
N GLY A 55 18.99 16.27 3.34
CA GLY A 55 17.53 16.31 3.26
C GLY A 55 16.94 15.77 1.95
N GLN A 56 17.77 15.18 1.07
CA GLN A 56 17.29 14.38 -0.06
C GLN A 56 17.31 12.91 0.34
N GLU A 57 16.13 12.31 0.39
CA GLU A 57 15.95 10.90 0.72
C GLU A 57 16.00 10.05 -0.55
N THR A 58 16.80 8.99 -0.52
CA THR A 58 16.87 7.97 -1.56
C THR A 58 16.60 6.61 -0.94
N TYR A 59 15.69 5.85 -1.54
CA TYR A 59 15.31 4.52 -1.08
C TYR A 59 15.82 3.47 -2.08
N GLN A 60 16.50 2.44 -1.57
CA GLN A 60 16.89 1.27 -2.34
C GLN A 60 16.02 0.09 -1.89
N ILE A 61 15.23 -0.44 -2.82
CA ILE A 61 14.31 -1.56 -2.58
C ILE A 61 14.89 -2.78 -3.29
N VAL A 62 15.06 -3.88 -2.57
CA VAL A 62 15.51 -5.17 -3.12
C VAL A 62 14.51 -6.25 -2.74
N GLY A 63 13.95 -6.92 -3.74
CA GLY A 63 12.95 -7.96 -3.56
C GLY A 63 12.42 -8.49 -4.89
N SER A 64 11.44 -9.39 -4.82
CA SER A 64 10.69 -9.89 -5.98
C SER A 64 9.26 -9.41 -5.85
N PRO A 65 8.79 -8.49 -6.72
CA PRO A 65 7.42 -8.01 -6.66
C PRO A 65 6.46 -8.91 -7.43
N ASP A 66 5.21 -8.91 -6.99
CA ASP A 66 4.05 -9.36 -7.76
C ASP A 66 3.38 -8.16 -8.44
N SER A 67 2.80 -8.40 -9.62
CA SER A 67 2.10 -7.37 -10.40
C SER A 67 0.60 -7.51 -10.20
N VAL A 68 -0.07 -6.42 -9.84
CA VAL A 68 -1.53 -6.36 -9.59
C VAL A 68 -2.13 -5.14 -10.28
N ALA A 69 -3.38 -5.20 -10.72
CA ALA A 69 -4.00 -4.10 -11.48
C ALA A 69 -4.22 -2.83 -10.64
N ASP A 70 -4.39 -2.96 -9.32
CA ASP A 70 -4.46 -1.86 -8.37
C ASP A 70 -4.15 -2.43 -6.98
N ALA A 71 -3.16 -1.86 -6.30
CA ALA A 71 -2.73 -2.30 -4.97
C ALA A 71 -3.42 -1.53 -3.84
N GLY A 72 -4.35 -0.61 -4.15
CA GLY A 72 -5.14 0.13 -3.19
C GLY A 72 -4.32 1.08 -2.30
N ALA A 73 -3.18 1.60 -2.79
CA ALA A 73 -2.30 2.48 -2.00
C ALA A 73 -2.83 3.92 -1.84
N SER A 74 -4.04 4.20 -2.31
CA SER A 74 -4.75 5.46 -2.07
C SER A 74 -5.08 5.60 -0.58
N GLY A 75 -4.29 6.39 0.15
CA GLY A 75 -4.69 6.84 1.50
C GLY A 75 -3.60 7.18 2.50
N ALA A 76 -2.34 7.36 2.14
CA ALA A 76 -1.41 8.05 3.04
C ALA A 76 -1.57 9.57 2.87
N THR A 77 -2.60 10.15 3.49
CA THR A 77 -2.62 11.59 3.72
C THR A 77 -1.38 11.92 4.55
N ALA A 78 -0.45 12.65 3.94
CA ALA A 78 0.66 13.27 4.65
C ALA A 78 0.05 14.25 5.66
N VAL A 79 -0.17 13.79 6.88
CA VAL A 79 -0.41 14.65 8.04
C VAL A 79 0.90 15.34 8.36
N GLU A 80 1.14 16.44 7.65
CA GLU A 80 2.15 17.42 8.06
C GLU A 80 1.75 17.95 9.44
N GLY A 81 2.64 17.81 10.40
CA GLY A 81 2.38 18.10 11.80
C GLY A 81 1.96 19.56 12.05
N GLY A 82 0.96 19.74 12.90
CA GLY A 82 0.52 21.05 13.35
C GLY A 82 -0.57 20.98 14.41
N ASP A 83 -0.11 20.90 15.67
CA ASP A 83 -0.73 21.36 16.93
C ASP A 83 -2.14 20.86 17.34
N ALA A 84 -2.23 20.54 18.63
CA ALA A 84 -3.40 20.01 19.30
C ALA A 84 -4.46 21.10 19.53
N ASP A 85 -5.69 20.89 19.03
CA ASP A 85 -6.94 21.32 19.66
C ASP A 85 -8.14 20.66 18.93
N ASP A 86 -8.71 19.64 19.58
CA ASP A 86 -10.02 19.03 19.31
C ASP A 86 -11.13 19.97 19.85
N PRO A 87 -12.44 19.92 19.48
CA PRO A 87 -13.19 18.97 18.64
C PRO A 87 -14.09 19.63 17.55
N ALA A 88 -14.71 18.73 16.77
CA ALA A 88 -16.03 18.85 16.13
C ALA A 88 -16.12 19.63 14.81
N LEU A 89 -16.20 18.86 13.72
CA LEU A 89 -17.15 19.15 12.63
C LEU A 89 -17.86 17.85 12.21
N ASP A 90 -19.14 17.83 12.59
CA ASP A 90 -20.21 16.99 12.10
C ASP A 90 -20.49 17.33 10.62
N GLY A 91 -20.64 16.33 9.76
CA GLY A 91 -20.93 16.55 8.34
C GLY A 91 -21.00 15.25 7.54
N ALA A 92 -22.20 14.67 7.49
CA ALA A 92 -22.54 13.52 6.66
C ALA A 92 -22.54 13.86 5.16
N GLU A 93 -21.81 13.08 4.36
CA GLU A 93 -22.05 12.82 2.94
C GLU A 93 -21.06 11.71 2.49
N ASP A 94 -21.50 10.45 2.39
CA ASP A 94 -22.13 9.77 1.24
C ASP A 94 -21.14 9.40 0.10
N ALA A 95 -21.39 8.24 -0.51
CA ALA A 95 -20.54 7.47 -1.45
C ALA A 95 -19.40 6.66 -0.82
N ASP A 96 -19.80 5.60 -0.11
CA ASP A 96 -18.99 4.41 0.18
C ASP A 96 -18.55 3.76 -1.16
N ASP A 97 -17.43 4.22 -1.72
CA ASP A 97 -16.62 3.45 -2.67
C ASP A 97 -15.80 2.43 -1.86
N GLY A 98 -16.52 1.60 -1.11
CA GLY A 98 -15.99 0.45 -0.40
C GLY A 98 -16.07 -0.73 -1.35
N GLY A 99 -14.97 -1.03 -2.04
CA GLY A 99 -14.90 -2.15 -2.98
C GLY A 99 -15.53 -3.42 -2.41
N ILE A 100 -16.43 -4.04 -3.17
CA ILE A 100 -17.20 -5.20 -2.73
C ILE A 100 -16.26 -6.36 -2.37
N PRO A 101 -16.30 -6.89 -1.14
CA PRO A 101 -15.40 -7.95 -0.72
C PRO A 101 -15.66 -9.24 -1.50
N GLU A 102 -14.59 -9.93 -1.90
CA GLU A 102 -14.69 -11.19 -2.66
C GLU A 102 -15.44 -12.30 -1.91
N GLU A 103 -15.46 -12.26 -0.58
CA GLU A 103 -16.23 -13.18 0.26
C GLU A 103 -17.74 -13.04 0.02
N ASP A 104 -18.23 -11.81 -0.12
CA ASP A 104 -19.65 -11.55 -0.38
C ASP A 104 -20.02 -11.96 -1.81
N VAL A 105 -19.18 -11.66 -2.80
CA VAL A 105 -19.37 -12.13 -4.18
C VAL A 105 -19.49 -13.65 -4.22
N LYS A 106 -18.62 -14.35 -3.47
CA LYS A 106 -18.61 -15.81 -3.38
C LYS A 106 -19.82 -16.36 -2.63
N LEU A 107 -20.31 -15.67 -1.60
CA LEU A 107 -21.52 -16.01 -0.85
C LEU A 107 -22.75 -15.92 -1.74
N VAL A 108 -22.94 -14.79 -2.41
CA VAL A 108 -24.07 -14.52 -3.31
C VAL A 108 -24.08 -15.49 -4.48
N ALA A 109 -22.93 -15.70 -5.13
CA ALA A 109 -22.82 -16.63 -6.26
C ALA A 109 -23.20 -18.08 -5.87
N GLN A 110 -22.78 -18.56 -4.70
CA GLN A 110 -23.12 -19.91 -4.23
C GLN A 110 -24.59 -20.04 -3.85
N GLN A 111 -25.15 -19.04 -3.17
CA GLN A 111 -26.50 -19.10 -2.65
C GLN A 111 -27.56 -18.89 -3.73
N ALA A 112 -27.30 -17.98 -4.69
CA ALA A 112 -28.17 -17.73 -5.83
C ALA A 112 -27.88 -18.65 -7.03
N GLY A 113 -26.76 -19.38 -7.03
CA GLY A 113 -26.39 -20.29 -8.12
C GLY A 113 -25.97 -19.59 -9.41
N VAL A 114 -25.45 -18.37 -9.33
CA VAL A 114 -25.05 -17.52 -10.47
C VAL A 114 -23.53 -17.44 -10.63
N SER A 115 -23.06 -16.85 -11.73
CA SER A 115 -21.64 -16.57 -11.93
C SER A 115 -21.15 -15.47 -10.97
N LYS A 116 -19.84 -15.45 -10.69
CA LYS A 116 -19.21 -14.40 -9.86
C LYS A 116 -19.44 -12.99 -10.42
N GLU A 117 -19.47 -12.87 -11.74
CA GLU A 117 -19.72 -11.61 -12.44
C GLU A 117 -21.14 -11.10 -12.17
N ALA A 118 -22.16 -11.96 -12.30
CA ALA A 118 -23.54 -11.62 -11.99
C ALA A 118 -23.75 -11.36 -10.48
N ALA A 119 -23.05 -12.09 -9.62
CA ALA A 119 -23.10 -11.85 -8.18
C ALA A 119 -22.50 -10.49 -7.79
N ARG A 120 -21.41 -10.08 -8.47
CA ARG A 120 -20.80 -8.77 -8.28
C ARG A 120 -21.74 -7.65 -8.71
N GLU A 121 -22.34 -7.76 -9.90
CA GLU A 121 -23.32 -6.78 -10.39
C GLU A 121 -24.52 -6.64 -9.44
N ALA A 122 -25.02 -7.76 -8.91
CA ALA A 122 -26.11 -7.75 -7.94
C ALA A 122 -25.72 -7.09 -6.60
N LEU A 123 -24.46 -7.28 -6.15
CA LEU A 123 -23.94 -6.60 -4.96
C LEU A 123 -23.72 -5.11 -5.21
N GLU A 124 -23.29 -4.70 -6.41
CA GLU A 124 -23.20 -3.29 -6.80
C GLU A 124 -24.57 -2.62 -6.76
N ALA A 125 -25.60 -3.27 -7.31
CA ALA A 125 -26.98 -2.78 -7.24
C ALA A 125 -27.53 -2.75 -5.80
N ALA A 126 -27.08 -3.67 -4.95
CA ALA A 126 -27.48 -3.79 -3.55
C ALA A 126 -26.62 -2.94 -2.59
N ASN A 127 -25.76 -2.05 -3.09
CA ASN A 127 -24.83 -1.24 -2.27
C ASN A 127 -23.99 -2.11 -1.30
N GLY A 128 -23.48 -3.24 -1.79
CA GLY A 128 -22.66 -4.17 -1.02
C GLY A 128 -23.42 -5.08 -0.06
N GLU A 129 -24.76 -5.02 0.01
CA GLU A 129 -25.54 -5.86 0.93
C GLU A 129 -25.81 -7.28 0.36
N PRO A 130 -25.21 -8.35 0.92
CA PRO A 130 -25.31 -9.69 0.33
C PRO A 130 -26.72 -10.28 0.41
N ALA A 131 -27.44 -10.00 1.49
CA ALA A 131 -28.80 -10.47 1.67
C ALA A 131 -29.79 -9.86 0.66
N ARG A 132 -29.61 -8.58 0.31
CA ARG A 132 -30.39 -7.92 -0.74
C ARG A 132 -30.04 -8.48 -2.11
N ALA A 133 -28.76 -8.59 -2.44
CA ALA A 133 -28.30 -9.16 -3.71
C ALA A 133 -28.83 -10.59 -3.94
N ILE A 134 -28.85 -11.44 -2.90
CA ILE A 134 -29.40 -12.79 -2.99
C ILE A 134 -30.92 -12.78 -3.26
N SER A 135 -31.64 -11.81 -2.70
CA SER A 135 -33.09 -11.69 -2.87
C SER A 135 -33.47 -11.24 -4.28
N ASP A 136 -32.63 -10.43 -4.92
CA ASP A 136 -32.85 -9.91 -6.28
C ASP A 136 -32.53 -10.94 -7.38
N LEU A 137 -31.76 -11.98 -7.04
CA LEU A 137 -31.31 -13.04 -7.96
C LEU A 137 -32.16 -14.33 -7.93
N GLN A 138 -33.15 -14.43 -7.03
CA GLN A 138 -34.04 -15.61 -6.88
C GLN A 138 -35.36 -15.51 -7.66
#